data_AF-D6E9Y5-F1
#
_entry.id   AF-D6E9Y5-F1
#
_cell.length_a   1.000
_cell.length_b   1.000
_cell.length_c   1.000
_cell.angle_alpha   90.00
_cell.angle_beta   90.00
_cell.angle_gamma   90.00
#
_symmetry.space_group_name_H-M   'P 1'
#
loop_
_entity.id
_entity.type
_entity.pdbx_description
1 polymer ?
#
loop_
_entity_poly.entity_id
_entity_poly.type
_entity_poly.pdbx_seq_one_letter_code
_entity_poly.pdbx_strand_id
1 'polypeptide(L)'
;MRIIDGDGLEIESPDESLGRLVADRLLIAHHEAEPERRRVEVFDYDNPVYVAPNGGKIVNTIVEREYSPPKDAWDEYEDVLRYVPYTPDELAAMEAERIAQEQARKEAEERAAEEARKAAEREEFMACAPARLGSVEETTSEIVLVLADVIGA
;
A
#
# COMPACT_ATOMS: atom_id res chain seq x y z
N MET A 1 -14.80 -0.11 -4.02
CA MET A 1 -14.74 0.81 -2.87
C MET A 1 -14.96 2.20 -3.43
N ARG A 2 -15.94 2.94 -2.92
CA ARG A 2 -16.32 4.25 -3.45
C ARG A 2 -15.25 5.28 -3.11
N ILE A 3 -14.94 6.19 -4.03
CA ILE A 3 -14.03 7.31 -3.77
C ILE A 3 -14.85 8.59 -3.76
N ILE A 4 -14.68 9.40 -2.72
CA ILE A 4 -15.36 10.68 -2.54
C ILE A 4 -14.35 11.81 -2.43
N ASP A 5 -14.72 13.00 -2.85
CA ASP A 5 -13.90 14.20 -2.66
C ASP A 5 -14.09 14.83 -1.26
N GLY A 6 -13.52 16.02 -1.07
CA GLY A 6 -13.66 16.79 0.17
C GLY A 6 -15.11 17.16 0.49
N ASP A 7 -15.95 17.31 -0.53
CA ASP A 7 -17.36 17.71 -0.41
C ASP A 7 -18.31 16.49 -0.32
N GLY A 8 -17.78 15.28 -0.46
CA GLY A 8 -18.54 14.03 -0.41
C GLY A 8 -19.16 13.61 -1.75
N LEU A 9 -18.73 14.22 -2.87
CA LEU A 9 -19.12 13.81 -4.21
C LEU A 9 -18.25 12.64 -4.68
N GLU A 10 -18.88 11.72 -5.40
CA GLU A 10 -18.18 10.55 -5.93
C GLU A 10 -17.29 10.92 -7.12
N ILE A 11 -16.07 10.39 -7.12
CA ILE A 11 -15.08 10.57 -8.18
C ILE A 11 -14.57 9.20 -8.63
N GLU A 12 -14.42 9.00 -9.94
CA GLU A 12 -13.98 7.71 -10.50
C GLU A 12 -12.46 7.62 -10.68
N SER A 13 -11.80 8.75 -10.92
CA SER A 13 -10.36 8.79 -11.26
C SER A 13 -9.67 9.98 -10.57
N PRO A 14 -9.37 9.86 -9.26
CA PRO A 14 -8.59 10.85 -8.53
C PRO A 14 -7.16 10.92 -9.07
N ASP A 15 -6.61 12.12 -9.15
CA ASP A 15 -5.21 12.33 -9.54
C ASP A 15 -4.29 12.19 -8.32
N GLU A 16 -3.59 11.05 -8.22
CA GLU A 16 -2.65 10.77 -7.11
C GLU A 16 -1.39 11.65 -7.11
N SER A 17 -1.11 12.38 -8.19
CA SER A 17 -0.02 13.36 -8.21
C SER A 17 -0.40 14.66 -7.49
N LEU A 18 -1.71 14.95 -7.41
CA LEU A 18 -2.25 16.17 -6.81
C LEU A 18 -2.91 15.93 -5.45
N GLY A 19 -3.02 14.67 -5.02
CA GLY A 19 -3.59 14.33 -3.72
C GLY A 19 -3.38 12.89 -3.32
N ARG A 20 -3.98 12.51 -2.20
CA ARG A 20 -3.91 11.16 -1.63
C ARG A 20 -5.29 10.64 -1.28
N LEU A 21 -5.42 9.32 -1.27
CA LEU A 21 -6.61 8.63 -0.81
C LEU A 21 -6.47 8.24 0.66
N VAL A 22 -7.48 8.57 1.45
CA VAL A 22 -7.55 8.28 2.89
C VAL A 22 -8.78 7.44 3.17
N ALA A 23 -8.66 6.38 3.96
CA ALA A 23 -9.81 5.59 4.38
C ALA A 23 -10.76 6.42 5.24
N ASP A 24 -12.05 6.38 4.92
CA ASP A 24 -13.10 7.12 5.61
C ASP A 24 -14.39 6.29 5.67
N ARG A 25 -15.38 6.77 6.43
CA ARG A 25 -16.69 6.13 6.59
C ARG A 25 -17.82 7.12 6.35
N LEU A 26 -18.75 6.75 5.48
CA LEU A 26 -19.93 7.55 5.18
C LEU A 26 -21.13 6.99 5.95
N LEU A 27 -21.84 7.85 6.68
CA LEU A 27 -23.12 7.49 7.30
C LEU A 27 -24.18 7.35 6.20
N ILE A 28 -24.73 6.15 6.05
CA ILE A 28 -25.78 5.83 5.07
C ILE A 28 -27.16 6.13 5.66
N ALA A 29 -27.41 5.62 6.87
CA ALA A 29 -28.71 5.70 7.51
C ALA A 29 -28.58 5.64 9.04
N HIS A 30 -29.43 6.40 9.73
CA HIS A 30 -29.68 6.24 11.14
C HIS A 30 -30.89 5.32 11.33
N HIS A 31 -30.72 4.23 12.09
CA HIS A 31 -31.80 3.34 12.47
C HIS A 31 -32.21 3.63 13.91
N GLU A 32 -33.47 4.02 14.09
CA GLU A 32 -34.06 4.28 15.40
C GLU A 32 -34.15 3.01 16.24
N ALA A 33 -34.23 3.19 17.57
CA ALA A 33 -34.42 2.08 18.48
C ALA A 33 -35.77 1.39 18.22
N GLU A 34 -35.75 0.06 18.10
CA GLU A 34 -36.96 -0.75 18.03
C GLU A 34 -37.36 -1.21 19.43
N PRO A 35 -38.55 -0.87 19.95
CA PRO A 35 -39.00 -1.35 21.24
C PRO A 35 -39.29 -2.87 21.22
N GLU A 36 -39.24 -3.48 22.40
CA GLU A 36 -39.65 -4.88 22.58
C GLU A 36 -41.08 -5.09 22.07
N ARG A 37 -41.26 -6.09 21.20
CA ARG A 37 -42.59 -6.57 20.81
C ARG A 37 -42.87 -7.87 21.54
N ARG A 38 -43.89 -7.85 22.39
CA ARG A 38 -44.39 -9.07 23.04
C ARG A 38 -45.17 -9.92 22.05
N ARG A 39 -45.08 -11.24 22.25
CA ARG A 39 -45.94 -12.18 21.55
C ARG A 39 -47.39 -11.95 21.96
N VAL A 40 -48.27 -11.84 20.98
CA VAL A 40 -49.72 -11.72 21.20
C VAL A 40 -50.38 -12.95 20.59
N GLU A 41 -51.07 -13.67 21.44
CA GLU A 41 -51.84 -14.84 21.10
C GLU A 41 -53.32 -14.55 21.33
N VAL A 42 -54.13 -14.81 20.31
CA VAL A 42 -55.57 -14.58 20.33
C VAL A 42 -56.30 -15.87 20.00
N PHE A 43 -57.51 -16.03 20.53
CA PHE A 43 -58.34 -17.16 20.16
C PHE A 43 -58.89 -16.98 18.75
N ASP A 44 -58.78 -18.02 17.93
CA ASP A 44 -59.35 -18.08 16.59
C ASP A 44 -60.84 -18.43 16.67
N TYR A 45 -61.66 -17.40 16.87
CA TYR A 45 -63.11 -17.54 16.90
C TYR A 45 -63.74 -17.78 15.53
N ASP A 46 -63.01 -17.45 14.46
CA ASP A 46 -63.45 -17.60 13.08
C ASP A 46 -63.36 -19.06 12.63
N ASN A 47 -62.36 -19.81 13.12
CA ASN A 47 -62.18 -21.23 12.84
C ASN A 47 -62.29 -22.09 14.11
N PRO A 48 -63.51 -22.32 14.64
CA PRO A 48 -63.69 -23.20 15.78
C PRO A 48 -63.36 -24.65 15.41
N VAL A 49 -62.61 -25.32 16.28
CA VAL A 49 -62.25 -26.74 16.15
C VAL A 49 -63.49 -27.62 16.30
N TYR A 50 -64.40 -27.21 17.18
CA TYR A 50 -65.63 -27.93 17.44
C TYR A 50 -66.72 -26.98 17.91
N VAL A 51 -67.96 -27.23 17.47
CA VAL A 51 -69.16 -26.51 17.92
C VAL A 51 -70.13 -27.52 18.52
N ALA A 52 -70.40 -27.37 19.82
CA ALA A 52 -71.31 -28.22 20.56
C ALA A 52 -72.79 -27.90 20.24
N PRO A 53 -73.74 -28.84 20.44
CA PRO A 53 -75.16 -28.62 20.14
C PRO A 53 -75.82 -27.51 20.96
N ASN A 54 -75.24 -27.14 22.11
CA ASN A 54 -75.67 -26.01 22.95
C ASN A 54 -75.10 -24.65 22.48
N GLY A 55 -74.35 -24.63 21.37
CA GLY A 55 -73.73 -23.43 20.81
C GLY A 55 -72.34 -23.10 21.37
N GLY A 56 -71.80 -23.89 22.31
CA GLY A 56 -70.45 -23.71 22.81
C GLY A 56 -69.40 -24.00 21.73
N LYS A 57 -68.37 -23.17 21.61
CA LYS A 57 -67.28 -23.34 20.64
C LYS A 57 -65.96 -23.65 21.37
N ILE A 58 -65.25 -24.65 20.89
CA ILE A 58 -63.85 -24.90 21.25
C ILE A 58 -62.99 -24.29 20.14
N VAL A 59 -62.11 -23.38 20.51
CA VAL A 59 -61.30 -22.58 19.58
C VAL A 59 -59.81 -22.81 19.85
N ASN A 60 -59.01 -22.73 18.80
CA ASN A 60 -57.55 -22.73 18.92
C ASN A 60 -57.05 -21.32 19.24
N THR A 61 -55.77 -21.25 19.60
CA THR A 61 -55.05 -19.98 19.74
C THR A 61 -54.16 -19.78 18.52
N ILE A 62 -54.18 -18.58 17.95
CA ILE A 62 -53.32 -18.15 16.86
C ILE A 62 -52.38 -17.05 17.34
N VAL A 63 -51.16 -17.07 16.81
CA VAL A 63 -50.17 -16.02 17.08
C VAL A 63 -50.47 -14.86 16.13
N GLU A 64 -51.06 -13.79 16.66
CA GLU A 64 -51.32 -12.56 15.90
C GLU A 64 -50.03 -11.75 15.72
N ARG A 65 -49.14 -11.81 16.71
CA ARG A 65 -47.87 -11.09 16.67
C ARG A 65 -46.77 -11.93 17.31
N GLU A 66 -45.67 -12.10 16.60
CA GLU A 66 -44.47 -12.74 17.12
C GLU A 66 -43.71 -11.86 18.11
N TYR A 67 -42.97 -12.53 18.99
CA TYR A 67 -42.03 -11.84 19.88
C TYR A 67 -40.85 -11.29 19.08
N SER A 68 -40.43 -10.06 19.39
CA SER A 68 -39.15 -9.49 18.94
C SER A 68 -38.48 -8.79 20.11
N PRO A 69 -37.20 -9.09 20.40
CA PRO A 69 -36.46 -8.36 21.42
C PRO A 69 -36.31 -6.87 21.02
N PRO A 70 -36.08 -5.98 22.00
CA PRO A 70 -35.74 -4.60 21.71
C PRO A 70 -34.39 -4.53 20.98
N LYS A 71 -34.23 -3.53 20.11
CA LYS A 71 -32.96 -3.20 19.47
C LYS A 71 -32.65 -1.74 19.72
N ASP A 72 -31.42 -1.46 20.11
CA ASP A 72 -30.97 -0.08 20.28
C ASP A 72 -30.83 0.62 18.91
N ALA A 73 -30.84 1.95 18.95
CA ALA A 73 -30.56 2.75 17.77
C ALA A 73 -29.13 2.49 17.28
N TRP A 74 -28.95 2.43 15.97
CA TRP A 74 -27.64 2.17 15.37
C TRP A 74 -27.47 2.92 14.05
N ASP A 75 -26.22 3.25 13.76
CA ASP A 75 -25.83 3.95 12.55
C ASP A 75 -25.23 2.96 11.55
N GLU A 76 -25.72 3.03 10.30
CA GLU A 76 -25.22 2.25 9.18
C GLU A 76 -24.15 3.04 8.43
N TYR A 77 -22.95 2.46 8.30
CA TYR A 77 -21.81 3.11 7.65
C TYR A 77 -21.32 2.32 6.43
N GLU A 78 -20.89 3.04 5.40
CA GLU A 78 -20.15 2.51 4.25
C GLU A 78 -18.67 2.87 4.37
N ASP A 79 -17.76 1.92 4.15
CA ASP A 79 -16.34 2.18 4.05
C ASP A 79 -16.00 2.79 2.66
N VAL A 80 -15.42 3.99 2.65
CA VAL A 80 -15.10 4.77 1.45
C VAL A 80 -13.65 5.27 1.47
N LEU A 81 -13.17 5.76 0.34
CA LEU A 81 -11.89 6.46 0.24
C LEU A 81 -12.15 7.95 0.00
N ARG A 82 -11.61 8.82 0.84
CA ARG A 82 -11.66 10.26 0.65
C ARG A 82 -10.40 10.75 -0.05
N TYR A 83 -10.58 11.47 -1.15
CA TYR A 83 -9.52 12.19 -1.82
C TYR A 83 -9.21 13.50 -1.12
N VAL A 84 -7.95 13.62 -0.69
CA VAL A 84 -7.42 14.80 -0.01
C VAL A 84 -6.34 15.41 -0.91
N PRO A 85 -6.56 16.61 -1.47
CA PRO A 85 -5.56 17.27 -2.29
C PRO A 85 -4.33 17.64 -1.46
N TYR A 86 -3.14 17.53 -2.06
CA TYR A 86 -1.90 17.97 -1.44
C TYR A 86 -1.86 19.49 -1.33
N THR A 87 -1.25 19.94 -0.25
CA THR A 87 -0.90 21.34 -0.08
C THR A 87 0.26 21.74 -1.00
N PRO A 88 0.40 23.03 -1.35
CA PRO A 88 1.53 23.50 -2.14
C PRO A 88 2.90 23.14 -1.52
N ASP A 89 3.00 23.14 -0.19
CA ASP A 89 4.23 22.81 0.54
C ASP A 89 4.57 21.32 0.42
N GLU A 90 3.56 20.43 0.53
CA GLU A 90 3.74 18.99 0.30
C GLU A 90 4.19 18.71 -1.13
N LEU A 91 3.59 19.36 -2.13
CA LEU A 91 3.99 19.22 -3.54
C LEU A 91 5.43 19.69 -3.76
N ALA A 92 5.82 20.82 -3.17
CA ALA A 92 7.19 21.33 -3.27
C ALA A 92 8.20 20.38 -2.61
N ALA A 93 7.86 19.77 -1.48
CA ALA A 93 8.71 18.79 -0.80
C ALA A 93 8.90 17.52 -1.65
N MET A 94 7.80 17.02 -2.25
CA MET A 94 7.85 15.85 -3.14
C MET A 94 8.70 16.12 -4.39
N GLU A 95 8.58 17.31 -4.97
CA GLU A 95 9.39 17.72 -6.12
C GLU A 95 10.88 17.83 -5.74
N ALA A 96 11.19 18.44 -4.59
CA ALA A 96 12.56 18.55 -4.10
C ALA A 96 13.18 17.16 -3.85
N GLU A 97 12.41 16.24 -3.28
CA GLU A 97 12.85 14.86 -3.06
C GLU A 97 13.10 14.12 -4.39
N ARG A 98 12.21 14.30 -5.37
CA ARG A 98 12.40 13.74 -6.72
C ARG A 98 13.69 14.23 -7.37
N ILE A 99 13.96 15.54 -7.29
CA ILE A 99 15.19 16.14 -7.83
C ILE A 99 16.42 15.59 -7.11
N ALA A 100 16.38 15.52 -5.78
CA ALA A 100 17.48 14.99 -4.97
C ALA A 100 17.77 13.52 -5.29
N GLN A 101 16.74 12.69 -5.45
CA GLN A 101 16.90 11.29 -5.86
C GLN A 101 17.47 11.16 -7.27
N GLU A 102 17.03 11.99 -8.22
CA GLU A 102 17.57 11.97 -9.58
C GLU A 102 19.05 12.39 -9.61
N GLN A 103 19.42 13.43 -8.86
CA GLN A 103 20.81 13.86 -8.70
C GLN A 103 21.66 12.76 -8.06
N ALA A 104 21.20 12.18 -6.95
CA ALA A 104 21.89 11.07 -6.31
C ALA A 104 22.08 9.87 -7.25
N ARG A 105 21.09 9.58 -8.11
CA ARG A 105 21.18 8.51 -9.12
C ARG A 105 22.23 8.84 -10.18
N LYS A 106 22.25 10.06 -10.71
CA LYS A 106 23.26 10.50 -11.69
C LYS A 106 24.68 10.47 -11.11
N GLU A 107 24.86 10.99 -9.89
CA GLU A 107 26.16 10.93 -9.20
C GLU A 107 26.60 9.50 -8.89
N ALA A 108 25.66 8.60 -8.56
CA ALA A 108 25.96 7.19 -8.38
C ALA A 108 26.38 6.53 -9.71
N GLU A 109 25.70 6.85 -10.81
CA GLU A 109 26.02 6.35 -12.15
C GLU A 109 27.39 6.85 -12.62
N GLU A 110 27.71 8.13 -12.42
CA GLU A 110 29.01 8.71 -12.75
C GLU A 110 30.14 8.08 -11.93
N ARG A 111 29.95 7.88 -10.62
CA ARG A 111 30.93 7.18 -9.77
C ARG A 111 31.12 5.74 -10.19
N ALA A 112 30.05 5.02 -10.52
CA ALA A 112 30.13 3.66 -11.02
C ALA A 112 30.88 3.59 -12.37
N ALA A 113 30.65 4.56 -13.26
CA ALA A 113 31.36 4.66 -14.53
C ALA A 113 32.86 4.99 -14.33
N GLU A 114 33.20 5.89 -13.39
CA GLU A 114 34.59 6.20 -13.07
C GLU A 114 35.30 5.00 -12.43
N GLU A 115 34.64 4.28 -11.53
CA GLU A 115 35.17 3.07 -10.92
C GLU A 115 35.37 1.96 -11.96
N ALA A 116 34.42 1.77 -12.88
CA ALA A 116 34.56 0.86 -14.01
C ALA A 116 35.74 1.25 -14.91
N ARG A 117 35.94 2.55 -15.19
CA ARG A 117 37.09 3.02 -15.96
C ARG A 117 38.41 2.73 -15.25
N LYS A 118 38.50 3.04 -13.94
CA LYS A 118 39.69 2.76 -13.13
C LYS A 118 39.97 1.25 -13.03
N ALA A 119 38.92 0.43 -12.94
CA ALA A 119 39.04 -1.02 -12.94
C ALA A 119 39.61 -1.53 -14.28
N ALA A 120 39.10 -1.02 -15.41
CA ALA A 120 39.61 -1.33 -16.74
C ALA A 120 41.08 -0.88 -16.91
N GLU A 121 41.42 0.35 -16.51
CA GLU A 121 42.82 0.86 -16.53
C GLU A 121 43.75 0.00 -15.66
N ARG A 122 43.28 -0.44 -14.48
CA ARG A 122 44.02 -1.34 -13.59
C ARG A 122 44.19 -2.74 -14.19
N GLU A 123 43.17 -3.26 -14.86
CA GLU A 123 43.24 -4.55 -15.55
C GLU A 123 44.24 -4.51 -16.70
N GLU A 124 44.21 -3.46 -17.53
CA GLU A 124 45.21 -3.23 -18.58
C GLU A 124 46.62 -3.09 -18.01
N PHE A 125 46.78 -2.35 -16.90
CA PHE A 125 48.06 -2.21 -16.23
C PHE A 125 48.62 -3.57 -15.75
N MET A 126 47.77 -4.41 -15.17
CA MET A 126 48.15 -5.76 -14.70
C MET A 126 48.42 -6.72 -15.86
N ALA A 127 47.69 -6.62 -16.97
CA ALA A 127 47.93 -7.42 -18.17
C ALA A 127 49.30 -7.14 -18.80
N CYS A 128 49.81 -5.91 -18.69
CA CYS A 128 51.12 -5.50 -19.20
C CYS A 128 52.27 -5.66 -18.17
N ALA A 129 51.95 -6.06 -16.93
CA ALA A 129 52.94 -6.24 -15.85
C ALA A 129 54.06 -7.26 -16.15
N PRO A 130 53.82 -8.46 -16.73
CA PRO A 130 54.90 -9.41 -17.00
C PRO A 130 55.89 -8.91 -18.05
N ALA A 131 55.43 -8.15 -19.05
CA ALA A 131 56.31 -7.54 -20.06
C ALA A 131 57.20 -6.43 -19.45
N ARG A 132 56.67 -5.65 -18.51
CA ARG A 132 57.45 -4.62 -17.79
C ARG A 132 58.46 -5.22 -16.83
N LEU A 133 58.11 -6.26 -16.07
CA LEU A 133 59.08 -6.96 -15.21
C LEU A 133 60.24 -7.55 -16.02
N GLY A 134 59.96 -8.17 -17.17
CA GLY A 134 61.00 -8.68 -18.06
C GLY A 134 61.97 -7.59 -18.53
N SER A 135 61.46 -6.41 -18.92
CA SER A 135 62.33 -5.29 -19.35
C SER A 135 63.22 -4.72 -18.23
N VAL A 136 62.76 -4.79 -16.98
CA VAL A 136 63.52 -4.33 -15.80
C VAL A 136 64.59 -5.35 -15.40
N GLU A 137 64.30 -6.65 -15.49
CA GLU A 137 65.29 -7.71 -15.29
C GLU A 137 66.38 -7.69 -16.38
N GLU A 138 66.00 -7.37 -17.62
CA GLU A 138 66.93 -7.25 -18.74
C GLU A 138 67.85 -6.03 -18.60
N THR A 139 67.30 -4.85 -18.27
CA THR A 139 68.12 -3.64 -18.03
C THR A 139 69.00 -3.76 -16.78
N THR A 140 68.53 -4.39 -15.71
CA THR A 140 69.37 -4.65 -14.54
C THR A 140 70.47 -5.68 -14.85
N SER A 141 70.19 -6.68 -15.67
CA SER A 141 71.21 -7.64 -16.14
C SER A 141 72.26 -6.96 -17.03
N GLU A 142 71.85 -6.07 -17.95
CA GLU A 142 72.77 -5.27 -18.76
C GLU A 142 73.65 -4.35 -17.90
N ILE A 143 73.08 -3.66 -16.91
CA ILE A 143 73.84 -2.79 -16.00
C ILE A 143 74.87 -3.60 -15.19
N VAL A 144 74.49 -4.79 -14.71
CA VAL A 144 75.41 -5.68 -13.97
C VAL A 144 76.52 -6.23 -14.88
N LEU A 145 76.22 -6.54 -16.14
CA LEU A 145 77.22 -6.97 -17.13
C LEU A 145 78.21 -5.84 -17.48
N VAL A 146 77.72 -4.62 -17.68
CA VAL A 146 78.57 -3.44 -17.95
C VAL A 146 79.46 -3.13 -16.74
N LEU A 147 78.95 -3.28 -15.52
CA LEU A 147 79.75 -3.13 -14.29
C LEU A 147 80.80 -4.24 -14.12
N ALA A 148 80.50 -5.46 -14.56
CA ALA A 148 81.46 -6.57 -14.53
C ALA A 148 82.63 -6.37 -15.51
N ASP A 149 82.36 -5.85 -16.71
CA ASP A 149 83.40 -5.51 -17.70
C ASP A 149 84.31 -4.36 -17.25
N VAL A 150 83.78 -3.39 -16.48
CA VAL A 150 84.57 -2.26 -15.93
C VAL A 150 85.52 -2.69 -14.80
N ILE A 151 85.22 -3.79 -14.10
CA ILE A 151 86.06 -4.31 -13.00
C ILE A 151 87.06 -5.38 -13.51
N GLY A 152 86.89 -5.88 -14.73
CA GLY A 152 87.69 -6.96 -15.34
C GLY A 152 88.90 -6.53 -16.19
N ALA A 153 89.31 -5.25 -16.18
CA ALA A 153 90.47 -4.74 -16.93
C ALA A 153 91.61 -4.27 -16.01
#